data_AF-A0A640KHV4-F1
#
_entry.id   AF-A0A640KHV4-F1
#
_cell.length_a   1.000
_cell.length_b   1.000
_cell.length_c   1.000
_cell.angle_alpha   90.00
_cell.angle_beta   90.00
_cell.angle_gamma   90.00
#
_symmetry.space_group_name_H-M   'P 1'
#
loop_
_entity.id
_entity.type
_entity.pdbx_description
1 polymer ?
#
loop_
_entity_poly.entity_id
_entity_poly.type
_entity_poly.pdbx_seq_one_letter_code
_entity_poly.pdbx_strand_id
1 'polypeptide(L)'
;MLRQQCVFLSYQRGSWAPGSKHQKHMSLNPTMYLYRFAGPHGPGPYVMKYWWTLGCFPTGIERPFRLSEFLASYQQQHVPIEVEEWLQCFVKNPYEELKDATLDLLKCLEEVPMREKTRGYRDIESGVSSFAAPLAKFERQLNVRVPSLALRAALGSPALRERLKDDLFEYNEALNACGSTPHRRLARSAFDEALTLPNGITNSDNIENLRGQISVPMGEAIGSYVSPNPSTCDDEKKLIRLLTTFSEGCVLKEDYGSAFSLLSSSLSFSHDDDIDAVVHSNASVAAILDGHYKEAEFHGRQAALLEPQPVPSRKSGGRGYVLWATATAYQEDFDRASRIIEKGLEAFPQNNDLKSMREKLTGTAPIASSASPLRSRMVRSKGQQARGLLQGSGRSFDNEFDWVVFKNKLYPSKMNPSSNEMGSVFRRVGDFGGPISTSRSVEPL
;
A
#
# COMPACT_ATOMS: atom_id res chain seq x y z
N MET A 1 2.43 -22.79 88.71
CA MET A 1 1.55 -22.38 87.60
C MET A 1 2.42 -21.83 86.47
N LEU A 2 2.77 -22.66 85.48
CA LEU A 2 3.50 -22.23 84.29
C LEU A 2 2.47 -21.88 83.20
N ARG A 3 2.31 -20.59 82.88
CA ARG A 3 1.58 -20.17 81.68
C ARG A 3 2.42 -20.57 80.46
N GLN A 4 2.04 -21.66 79.78
CA GLN A 4 2.51 -21.93 78.43
C GLN A 4 2.08 -20.77 77.53
N GLN A 5 3.04 -19.98 77.07
CA GLN A 5 2.84 -19.04 75.98
C GLN A 5 2.68 -19.85 74.69
N CYS A 6 1.44 -20.11 74.28
CA CYS A 6 1.15 -20.53 72.91
C CYS A 6 1.48 -19.36 71.97
N VAL A 7 2.66 -19.39 71.35
CA VAL A 7 2.98 -18.52 70.23
C VAL A 7 2.18 -19.04 69.03
N PHE A 8 1.05 -18.41 68.73
CA PHE A 8 0.36 -18.61 67.45
C PHE A 8 1.22 -18.00 66.34
N LEU A 9 2.09 -18.81 65.71
CA LEU A 9 2.80 -18.41 64.50
C LEU A 9 1.79 -18.33 63.35
N SER A 10 1.40 -17.12 62.97
CA SER A 10 0.53 -16.90 61.80
C SER A 10 1.33 -17.09 60.50
N TYR A 11 1.47 -18.35 60.06
CA TYR A 11 2.12 -18.64 58.78
C TYR A 11 1.31 -18.16 57.56
N GLN A 12 0.02 -17.88 57.74
CA GLN A 12 -0.89 -17.38 56.70
C GLN A 12 -1.09 -15.87 56.85
N ARG A 13 -0.54 -15.08 55.90
CA ARG A 13 -0.57 -13.60 55.96
C ARG A 13 -1.66 -12.95 55.10
N GLY A 14 -2.50 -13.74 54.43
CA GLY A 14 -3.61 -13.24 53.62
C GLY A 14 -4.66 -14.31 53.34
N SER A 15 -5.49 -14.08 52.33
CA SER A 15 -6.58 -15.01 51.97
C SER A 15 -6.06 -16.36 51.47
N TRP A 16 -6.93 -17.37 51.52
CA TRP A 16 -6.57 -18.74 51.16
C TRP A 16 -6.45 -18.99 49.65
N ALA A 17 -7.21 -18.24 48.83
CA ALA A 17 -7.25 -18.41 47.38
C ALA A 17 -5.90 -18.16 46.68
N PRO A 18 -5.46 -18.97 45.70
CA PRO A 18 -4.15 -18.83 45.05
C PRO A 18 -3.82 -17.43 44.50
N GLY A 19 -4.83 -16.67 44.06
CA GLY A 19 -4.67 -15.30 43.57
C GLY A 19 -4.35 -14.23 44.62
N SER A 20 -4.30 -14.57 45.91
CA SER A 20 -3.94 -13.63 46.96
C SER A 20 -2.43 -13.33 46.95
N LYS A 21 -2.06 -12.05 47.04
CA LYS A 21 -0.67 -11.59 46.95
C LYS A 21 0.24 -12.00 48.12
N HIS A 22 -0.31 -12.19 49.32
CA HIS A 22 0.48 -12.42 50.54
C HIS A 22 1.06 -13.84 50.64
N GLN A 23 2.17 -13.96 51.35
CA GLN A 23 2.86 -15.23 51.59
C GLN A 23 1.97 -16.24 52.32
N LYS A 24 2.12 -17.51 51.91
CA LYS A 24 1.45 -18.69 52.46
C LYS A 24 2.48 -19.77 52.76
N HIS A 25 2.10 -20.74 53.59
CA HIS A 25 2.96 -21.87 53.94
C HIS A 25 2.28 -23.20 53.61
N MET A 26 3.05 -24.13 53.04
CA MET A 26 2.55 -25.41 52.52
C MET A 26 1.89 -26.28 53.62
N SER A 27 2.33 -26.16 54.88
CA SER A 27 1.71 -26.90 55.99
C SER A 27 0.34 -26.37 56.42
N LEU A 28 0.06 -25.08 56.20
CA LEU A 28 -1.25 -24.49 56.54
C LEU A 28 -2.19 -24.46 55.33
N ASN A 29 -1.67 -24.13 54.15
CA ASN A 29 -2.46 -23.98 52.93
C ASN A 29 -1.77 -24.70 51.77
N PRO A 30 -1.93 -26.02 51.65
CA PRO A 30 -1.34 -26.78 50.55
C PRO A 30 -2.04 -26.45 49.23
N THR A 31 -1.28 -26.00 48.24
CA THR A 31 -1.77 -25.66 46.90
C THR A 31 -1.08 -26.50 45.84
N MET A 32 -1.83 -26.96 44.83
CA MET A 32 -1.25 -27.57 43.63
C MET A 32 -0.32 -26.58 42.90
N TYR A 33 0.61 -27.10 42.09
CA TYR A 33 1.51 -26.25 41.31
C TYR A 33 0.75 -25.52 40.20
N LEU A 34 0.52 -24.22 40.41
CA LEU A 34 -0.10 -23.34 39.43
C LEU A 34 0.96 -22.40 38.84
N TYR A 35 1.56 -22.78 37.71
CA TYR A 35 2.64 -21.99 37.08
C TYR A 35 2.19 -20.56 36.75
N ARG A 36 1.05 -20.42 36.06
CA ARG A 36 0.44 -19.15 35.71
C ARG A 36 -1.03 -19.33 35.36
N PHE A 37 -1.91 -18.63 36.06
CA PHE A 37 -3.36 -18.69 35.86
C PHE A 37 -3.95 -17.27 35.72
N ALA A 38 -5.20 -17.18 35.26
CA ALA A 38 -5.88 -15.91 35.09
C ALA A 38 -6.15 -15.22 36.45
N GLY A 39 -6.02 -13.90 36.49
CA GLY A 39 -6.30 -13.10 37.68
C GLY A 39 -7.80 -12.83 37.86
N PRO A 40 -8.21 -12.14 38.94
CA PRO A 40 -9.60 -11.84 39.22
C PRO A 40 -10.27 -10.91 38.19
N HIS A 41 -9.48 -10.14 37.42
CA HIS A 41 -9.97 -9.24 36.37
C HIS A 41 -10.01 -9.90 34.98
N GLY A 42 -9.75 -11.21 34.90
CA GLY A 42 -9.73 -11.97 33.65
C GLY A 42 -8.32 -12.36 33.17
N PRO A 43 -8.23 -13.02 32.01
CA PRO A 43 -6.97 -13.49 31.45
C PRO A 43 -6.13 -12.34 30.90
N GLY A 44 -4.95 -12.12 31.49
CA GLY A 44 -3.98 -11.13 31.01
C GLY A 44 -3.22 -11.58 29.75
N PRO A 45 -2.40 -10.70 29.14
CA PRO A 45 -1.73 -10.96 27.86
C PRO A 45 -0.79 -12.18 27.90
N TYR A 46 -0.13 -12.41 29.04
CA TYR A 46 0.77 -13.55 29.21
C TYR A 46 0.05 -14.89 29.27
N VAL A 47 -1.18 -14.93 29.78
CA VAL A 47 -2.01 -16.13 29.82
C VAL A 47 -2.65 -16.34 28.45
N MET A 48 -3.08 -15.26 27.79
CA MET A 48 -3.58 -15.30 26.42
C MET A 48 -2.51 -15.71 25.40
N LYS A 49 -1.22 -15.40 25.62
CA LYS A 49 -0.14 -15.95 24.79
C LYS A 49 -0.20 -17.48 24.74
N TYR A 50 -0.33 -18.14 25.90
CA TYR A 50 -0.46 -19.60 25.96
C TYR A 50 -1.77 -20.08 25.33
N TRP A 51 -2.88 -19.37 25.54
CA TRP A 51 -4.14 -19.69 24.88
C TRP A 51 -3.99 -19.80 23.36
N TRP A 52 -3.34 -18.81 22.74
CA TRP A 52 -3.16 -18.77 21.28
C TRP A 52 -2.05 -19.68 20.76
N THR A 53 -1.01 -19.96 21.55
CA THR A 53 0.13 -20.80 21.10
C THR A 53 0.00 -22.27 21.47
N LEU A 54 -0.46 -22.56 22.69
CA LEU A 54 -0.60 -23.91 23.24
C LEU A 54 -2.03 -24.45 23.06
N GLY A 55 -3.03 -23.58 22.92
CA GLY A 55 -4.45 -23.95 22.83
C GLY A 55 -5.19 -23.98 24.17
N CYS A 56 -4.49 -23.80 25.29
CA CYS A 56 -5.05 -23.74 26.65
C CYS A 56 -4.13 -22.94 27.59
N PHE A 57 -4.57 -22.73 28.83
CA PHE A 57 -3.72 -22.09 29.85
C PHE A 57 -2.62 -23.05 30.34
N PRO A 58 -1.44 -22.54 30.73
CA PRO A 58 -0.25 -23.36 30.98
C PRO A 58 -0.36 -24.21 32.25
N THR A 59 -1.38 -23.99 33.06
CA THR A 59 -1.77 -24.80 34.22
C THR A 59 -2.42 -26.12 33.84
N GLY A 60 -3.05 -26.23 32.66
CA GLY A 60 -3.72 -27.45 32.19
C GLY A 60 -4.99 -27.87 32.95
N ILE A 61 -5.41 -27.09 33.96
CA ILE A 61 -6.62 -27.34 34.74
C ILE A 61 -7.84 -26.74 34.05
N GLU A 62 -7.66 -25.59 33.41
CA GLU A 62 -8.69 -24.87 32.69
C GLU A 62 -9.07 -25.60 31.41
N ARG A 63 -10.38 -25.73 31.19
CA ARG A 63 -10.93 -26.37 29.98
C ARG A 63 -10.97 -25.35 28.85
N PRO A 64 -10.40 -25.63 27.67
CA PRO A 64 -10.45 -24.72 26.55
C PRO A 64 -11.88 -24.59 26.03
N PHE A 65 -12.48 -23.42 26.26
CA PHE A 65 -13.81 -23.07 25.79
C PHE A 65 -13.72 -21.95 24.73
N ARG A 66 -13.72 -22.34 23.44
CA ARG A 66 -13.56 -21.44 22.27
C ARG A 66 -14.85 -21.28 21.47
N LEU A 67 -16.01 -21.47 22.10
CA LEU A 67 -17.30 -21.44 21.42
C LEU A 67 -17.55 -20.09 20.76
N SER A 68 -17.27 -18.97 21.44
CA SER A 68 -17.44 -17.63 20.86
C SER A 68 -16.58 -17.40 19.62
N GLU A 69 -15.33 -17.88 19.62
CA GLU A 69 -14.43 -17.79 18.47
C GLU A 69 -14.91 -18.65 17.30
N PHE A 70 -15.41 -19.87 17.59
CA PHE A 70 -16.02 -20.74 16.60
C PHE A 70 -17.27 -20.11 15.96
N LEU A 71 -18.18 -19.55 16.77
CA LEU A 71 -19.39 -18.88 16.30
C LEU A 71 -19.06 -17.60 15.51
N ALA A 72 -17.99 -16.89 15.87
CA ALA A 72 -17.59 -15.66 15.18
C ALA A 72 -16.84 -15.91 13.86
N SER A 73 -16.20 -17.06 13.68
CA SER A 73 -15.40 -17.38 12.50
C SER A 73 -16.04 -18.51 11.68
N TYR A 74 -15.95 -19.75 12.15
CA TYR A 74 -16.42 -20.94 11.44
C TYR A 74 -17.90 -20.85 11.07
N GLN A 75 -18.77 -20.43 11.99
CA GLN A 75 -20.20 -20.33 11.68
C GLN A 75 -20.49 -19.19 10.68
N GLN A 76 -19.76 -18.07 10.74
CA GLN A 76 -19.96 -16.95 9.81
C GLN A 76 -19.40 -17.23 8.41
N GLN A 77 -18.31 -18.01 8.33
CA GLN A 77 -17.69 -18.41 7.07
C GLN A 77 -18.42 -19.58 6.40
N HIS A 78 -19.15 -20.39 7.17
CA HIS A 78 -19.89 -21.52 6.63
C HIS A 78 -21.08 -21.06 5.81
N VAL A 79 -20.95 -21.18 4.50
CA VAL A 79 -22.04 -21.00 3.53
C VAL A 79 -22.27 -22.36 2.85
N PRO A 80 -23.51 -22.91 2.85
CA PRO A 80 -23.80 -24.13 2.11
C PRO A 80 -23.45 -23.99 0.63
N ILE A 81 -22.98 -25.07 0.00
CA ILE A 81 -22.47 -25.02 -1.38
C ILE A 81 -23.52 -24.50 -2.36
N GLU A 82 -24.78 -24.88 -2.16
CA GLU A 82 -25.90 -24.41 -2.97
C GLU A 82 -26.06 -22.89 -2.82
N VAL A 83 -25.96 -22.36 -1.60
CA VAL A 83 -26.04 -20.92 -1.38
C VAL A 83 -24.84 -20.21 -2.00
N GLU A 84 -23.63 -20.77 -1.88
CA GLU A 84 -22.41 -20.18 -2.45
C GLU A 84 -22.48 -20.08 -3.98
N GLU A 85 -22.93 -21.12 -4.67
CA GLU A 85 -23.13 -21.13 -6.12
C GLU A 85 -24.12 -20.04 -6.55
N TRP A 86 -25.26 -19.94 -5.87
CA TRP A 86 -26.29 -18.95 -6.21
C TRP A 86 -25.88 -17.51 -5.81
N LEU A 87 -25.12 -17.32 -4.74
CA LEU A 87 -24.65 -16.00 -4.31
C LEU A 87 -23.82 -15.30 -5.38
N GLN A 88 -23.05 -16.06 -6.17
CA GLN A 88 -22.29 -15.52 -7.30
C GLN A 88 -23.20 -14.92 -8.39
N CYS A 89 -24.41 -15.47 -8.57
CA CYS A 89 -25.39 -14.96 -9.52
C CYS A 89 -26.13 -13.71 -9.03
N PHE A 90 -26.19 -13.48 -7.71
CA PHE A 90 -26.85 -12.33 -7.09
C PHE A 90 -25.89 -11.19 -6.75
N VAL A 91 -24.68 -11.21 -7.31
CA VAL A 91 -23.76 -10.06 -7.23
C VAL A 91 -24.43 -8.86 -7.91
N LYS A 92 -24.43 -7.73 -7.21
CA LYS A 92 -25.01 -6.48 -7.71
C LYS A 92 -24.31 -6.02 -8.99
N ASN A 93 -25.05 -5.29 -9.81
CA ASN A 93 -24.51 -4.72 -11.04
C ASN A 93 -23.36 -3.74 -10.71
N PRO A 94 -22.11 -4.00 -11.16
CA PRO A 94 -20.95 -3.17 -10.80
C PRO A 94 -21.09 -1.72 -11.30
N TYR A 95 -21.78 -1.52 -12.43
CA TYR A 95 -22.03 -0.18 -12.95
C TYR A 95 -22.96 0.63 -12.04
N GLU A 96 -24.04 0.02 -11.54
CA GLU A 96 -24.99 0.69 -10.64
C GLU A 96 -24.33 0.99 -9.30
N GLU A 97 -23.55 0.06 -8.75
CA GLU A 97 -22.83 0.32 -7.51
C GLU A 97 -21.80 1.45 -7.62
N LEU A 98 -21.10 1.52 -8.76
CA LEU A 98 -20.15 2.60 -9.02
C LEU A 98 -20.87 3.96 -9.13
N LYS A 99 -21.99 4.00 -9.86
CA LYS A 99 -22.79 5.21 -10.02
C LYS A 99 -23.40 5.68 -8.70
N ASP A 100 -23.91 4.77 -7.88
CA ASP A 100 -24.42 5.09 -6.56
C ASP A 100 -23.29 5.62 -5.65
N ALA A 101 -22.10 5.02 -5.71
CA ALA A 101 -20.94 5.49 -4.95
C ALA A 101 -20.51 6.91 -5.36
N THR A 102 -20.50 7.23 -6.67
CA THR A 102 -20.17 8.58 -7.14
C THR A 102 -21.23 9.61 -6.74
N LEU A 103 -22.52 9.24 -6.79
CA LEU A 103 -23.61 10.11 -6.35
C LEU A 103 -23.58 10.37 -4.83
N ASP A 104 -23.32 9.33 -4.03
CA ASP A 104 -23.15 9.46 -2.58
C ASP A 104 -21.96 10.39 -2.24
N LEU A 105 -20.85 10.25 -2.96
CA LEU A 105 -19.67 11.13 -2.80
C LEU A 105 -19.98 12.59 -3.17
N LEU A 106 -20.68 12.84 -4.28
CA LEU A 106 -21.08 14.19 -4.70
C LEU A 106 -21.96 14.87 -3.64
N LYS A 107 -22.97 14.16 -3.13
CA LYS A 107 -23.82 14.67 -2.04
C LYS A 107 -22.99 15.07 -0.81
N CYS A 108 -22.07 14.21 -0.39
CA CYS A 108 -21.18 14.54 0.72
C CYS A 108 -20.29 15.77 0.42
N LEU A 109 -19.80 15.96 -0.81
CA LEU A 109 -18.98 17.14 -1.17
C LEU A 109 -19.77 18.46 -1.17
N GLU A 110 -21.06 18.39 -1.51
CA GLU A 110 -21.98 19.53 -1.49
C GLU A 110 -22.33 19.94 -0.06
N GLU A 111 -22.56 18.98 0.83
CA GLU A 111 -22.94 19.23 2.24
C GLU A 111 -21.82 19.80 3.11
N VAL A 112 -20.54 19.62 2.73
CA VAL A 112 -19.42 20.11 3.53
C VAL A 112 -19.38 21.65 3.56
N PRO A 113 -19.34 22.30 4.74
CA PRO A 113 -19.24 23.75 4.81
C PRO A 113 -17.91 24.26 4.24
N MET A 114 -17.91 25.46 3.68
CA MET A 114 -16.66 26.12 3.29
C MET A 114 -15.87 26.53 4.54
N ARG A 115 -14.55 26.44 4.44
CA ARG A 115 -13.65 26.86 5.51
C ARG A 115 -13.69 28.38 5.65
N GLU A 116 -13.92 28.86 6.86
CA GLU A 116 -13.79 30.28 7.19
C GLU A 116 -12.30 30.70 7.14
N LYS A 117 -12.02 31.90 6.63
CA LYS A 117 -10.66 32.45 6.61
C LYS A 117 -10.43 33.24 7.89
N THR A 118 -9.87 32.61 8.92
CA THR A 118 -9.47 33.30 10.14
C THR A 118 -8.15 34.07 9.98
N ARG A 119 -8.00 35.15 10.75
CA ARG A 119 -6.79 35.99 10.79
C ARG A 119 -5.99 35.63 12.05
N GLY A 120 -4.68 35.42 11.89
CA GLY A 120 -3.74 35.23 13.01
C GLY A 120 -3.52 33.79 13.47
N TYR A 121 -4.34 32.83 13.04
CA TYR A 121 -4.14 31.41 13.28
C TYR A 121 -4.66 30.58 12.10
N ARG A 122 -4.33 29.29 12.08
CA ARG A 122 -4.86 28.34 11.10
C ARG A 122 -6.00 27.57 11.73
N ASP A 123 -7.20 27.70 11.18
CA ASP A 123 -8.32 26.85 11.60
C ASP A 123 -8.04 25.37 11.41
N ILE A 124 -8.65 24.57 12.28
CA ILE A 124 -8.65 23.12 12.19
C ILE A 124 -9.53 22.73 11.00
N GLU A 125 -8.98 21.91 10.10
CA GLU A 125 -9.73 21.38 8.96
C GLU A 125 -10.87 20.49 9.43
N SER A 126 -12.02 20.56 8.74
CA SER A 126 -13.18 19.70 9.02
C SER A 126 -12.81 18.21 8.95
N GLY A 127 -13.46 17.43 9.81
CA GLY A 127 -13.36 15.98 9.76
C GLY A 127 -14.02 15.43 8.49
N VAL A 128 -13.47 14.33 7.98
CA VAL A 128 -13.88 13.70 6.70
C VAL A 128 -14.56 12.34 6.96
N SER A 129 -15.12 12.14 8.16
CA SER A 129 -15.69 10.85 8.59
C SER A 129 -16.91 10.44 7.75
N SER A 130 -17.72 11.39 7.29
CA SER A 130 -18.88 11.14 6.42
C SER A 130 -18.50 10.49 5.09
N PHE A 131 -17.29 10.73 4.59
CA PHE A 131 -16.82 10.19 3.32
C PHE A 131 -16.26 8.77 3.42
N ALA A 132 -16.00 8.24 4.62
CA ALA A 132 -15.32 6.95 4.76
C ALA A 132 -16.08 5.79 4.09
N ALA A 133 -17.41 5.74 4.24
CA ALA A 133 -18.22 4.69 3.63
C ALA A 133 -18.42 4.88 2.11
N PRO A 134 -18.80 6.08 1.59
CA PRO A 134 -18.87 6.31 0.14
C PRO A 134 -17.53 6.12 -0.58
N LEU A 135 -16.43 6.58 0.03
CA LEU A 135 -15.10 6.43 -0.55
C LEU A 135 -14.69 4.96 -0.61
N ALA A 136 -14.91 4.18 0.46
CA ALA A 136 -14.61 2.75 0.45
C ALA A 136 -15.39 1.97 -0.63
N LYS A 137 -16.63 2.38 -0.95
CA LYS A 137 -17.39 1.81 -2.07
C LYS A 137 -16.74 2.16 -3.41
N PHE A 138 -16.40 3.44 -3.62
CA PHE A 138 -15.74 3.92 -4.84
C PHE A 138 -14.38 3.24 -5.06
N GLU A 139 -13.56 3.14 -4.01
CA GLU A 139 -12.27 2.47 -4.02
C GLU A 139 -12.39 0.99 -4.38
N ARG A 140 -13.40 0.29 -3.81
CA ARG A 140 -13.65 -1.12 -4.10
C ARG A 140 -14.07 -1.33 -5.56
N GLN A 141 -14.93 -0.47 -6.10
CA GLN A 141 -15.44 -0.61 -7.47
C GLN A 141 -14.40 -0.30 -8.55
N LEU A 142 -13.51 0.67 -8.31
CA LEU A 142 -12.46 1.02 -9.27
C LEU A 142 -11.11 0.35 -8.98
N ASN A 143 -10.99 -0.37 -7.87
CA ASN A 143 -9.74 -0.95 -7.38
C ASN A 143 -8.60 0.09 -7.24
N VAL A 144 -8.96 1.31 -6.81
CA VAL A 144 -8.02 2.41 -6.56
C VAL A 144 -8.13 2.81 -5.10
N ARG A 145 -7.00 3.03 -4.44
CA ARG A 145 -6.98 3.49 -3.04
C ARG A 145 -6.76 5.01 -2.99
N VAL A 146 -7.71 5.73 -2.41
CA VAL A 146 -7.67 7.19 -2.23
C VAL A 146 -7.41 7.50 -0.76
N PRO A 147 -6.24 8.08 -0.41
CA PRO A 147 -5.94 8.43 0.96
C PRO A 147 -6.94 9.44 1.53
N SER A 148 -7.46 9.21 2.73
CA SER A 148 -8.36 10.15 3.41
C SER A 148 -7.71 11.52 3.65
N LEU A 149 -6.38 11.56 3.79
CA LEU A 149 -5.60 12.79 3.87
C LEU A 149 -5.67 13.61 2.57
N ALA A 150 -5.68 12.93 1.41
CA ALA A 150 -5.80 13.56 0.10
C ALA A 150 -7.12 14.31 -0.03
N LEU A 151 -8.22 13.63 0.33
CA LEU A 151 -9.56 14.19 0.31
C LEU A 151 -9.68 15.37 1.30
N ARG A 152 -9.14 15.23 2.51
CA ARG A 152 -9.09 16.32 3.49
C ARG A 152 -8.35 17.55 2.96
N ALA A 153 -7.21 17.34 2.30
CA ALA A 153 -6.40 18.41 1.74
C ALA A 153 -7.08 19.10 0.56
N ALA A 154 -7.71 18.32 -0.33
CA ALA A 154 -8.48 18.84 -1.46
C ALA A 154 -9.65 19.70 -0.98
N LEU A 155 -10.40 19.24 0.03
CA LEU A 155 -11.49 20.01 0.65
C LEU A 155 -11.01 21.28 1.38
N GLY A 156 -9.80 21.25 1.94
CA GLY A 156 -9.22 22.38 2.66
C GLY A 156 -8.75 23.54 1.77
N SER A 157 -8.49 23.26 0.48
CA SER A 157 -8.08 24.26 -0.51
C SER A 157 -9.26 24.66 -1.40
N PRO A 158 -9.65 25.94 -1.50
CA PRO A 158 -10.83 26.33 -2.27
C PRO A 158 -10.67 25.99 -3.76
N ALA A 159 -9.47 26.16 -4.32
CA ALA A 159 -9.21 25.87 -5.73
C ALA A 159 -9.28 24.36 -6.05
N LEU A 160 -8.73 23.51 -5.19
CA LEU A 160 -8.81 22.05 -5.38
C LEU A 160 -10.20 21.52 -5.09
N ARG A 161 -10.92 22.14 -4.16
CA ARG A 161 -12.29 21.75 -3.83
C ARG A 161 -13.23 21.94 -5.03
N GLU A 162 -13.18 23.08 -5.70
CA GLU A 162 -14.00 23.31 -6.90
C GLU A 162 -13.60 22.34 -8.01
N ARG A 163 -12.30 22.18 -8.30
CA ARG A 163 -11.84 21.18 -9.28
C ARG A 163 -12.30 19.77 -8.94
N LEU A 164 -12.24 19.37 -7.67
CA LEU A 164 -12.67 18.04 -7.23
C LEU A 164 -14.16 17.82 -7.47
N LYS A 165 -15.00 18.85 -7.23
CA LYS A 165 -16.43 18.79 -7.51
C LYS A 165 -16.69 18.70 -9.02
N ASP A 166 -16.03 19.56 -9.80
CA ASP A 166 -16.16 19.59 -11.25
C ASP A 166 -15.73 18.25 -11.87
N ASP A 167 -14.54 17.74 -11.50
CA ASP A 167 -14.00 16.47 -11.99
C ASP A 167 -14.92 15.28 -11.64
N LEU A 168 -15.47 15.25 -10.41
CA LEU A 168 -16.35 14.17 -9.98
C LEU A 168 -17.73 14.25 -10.66
N PHE A 169 -18.25 15.46 -10.86
CA PHE A 169 -19.49 15.70 -11.57
C PHE A 169 -19.35 15.30 -13.05
N GLU A 170 -18.28 15.77 -13.70
CA GLU A 170 -17.94 15.41 -15.07
C GLU A 170 -17.77 13.91 -15.25
N TYR A 171 -17.13 13.22 -14.30
CA TYR A 171 -16.97 11.77 -14.32
C TYR A 171 -18.32 11.05 -14.21
N ASN A 172 -19.19 11.50 -13.31
CA ASN A 172 -20.54 10.95 -13.18
C ASN A 172 -21.38 11.15 -14.47
N GLU A 173 -21.28 12.31 -15.11
CA GLU A 173 -21.91 12.53 -16.42
C GLU A 173 -21.34 11.60 -17.51
N ALA A 174 -20.02 11.40 -17.53
CA ALA A 174 -19.39 10.48 -18.48
C ALA A 174 -19.82 9.02 -18.26
N LEU A 175 -19.93 8.59 -17.00
CA LEU A 175 -20.49 7.28 -16.66
C LEU A 175 -21.94 7.12 -17.10
N ASN A 176 -22.74 8.19 -17.03
CA ASN A 176 -24.13 8.16 -17.50
C ASN A 176 -24.24 8.11 -19.02
N ALA A 177 -23.33 8.78 -19.74
CA ALA A 177 -23.35 8.82 -21.20
C ALA A 177 -22.80 7.54 -21.84
N CYS A 178 -21.68 7.02 -21.33
CA CYS A 178 -20.87 6.00 -22.01
C CYS A 178 -20.79 4.67 -21.25
N GLY A 179 -21.34 4.59 -20.03
CA GLY A 179 -21.09 3.46 -19.13
C GLY A 179 -19.67 3.48 -18.55
N SER A 180 -19.23 2.37 -17.96
CA SER A 180 -17.86 2.25 -17.42
C SER A 180 -16.92 1.59 -18.42
N THR A 181 -15.98 2.35 -18.98
CA THR A 181 -14.99 1.84 -19.94
C THR A 181 -14.00 0.84 -19.33
N PRO A 182 -13.46 1.04 -18.10
CA PRO A 182 -12.57 0.06 -17.47
C PRO A 182 -13.19 -1.34 -17.35
N HIS A 183 -14.46 -1.42 -16.97
CA HIS A 183 -15.20 -2.68 -16.90
C HIS A 183 -15.38 -3.32 -18.28
N ARG A 184 -15.66 -2.52 -19.32
CA ARG A 184 -15.76 -3.02 -20.70
C ARG A 184 -14.43 -3.57 -21.21
N ARG A 185 -13.31 -2.92 -20.91
CA ARG A 185 -11.97 -3.42 -21.27
C ARG A 185 -11.65 -4.74 -20.59
N LEU A 186 -11.90 -4.83 -19.28
CA LEU A 186 -11.67 -6.05 -18.52
C LEU A 186 -12.56 -7.20 -19.00
N ALA A 187 -13.84 -6.93 -19.27
CA ALA A 187 -14.75 -7.92 -19.83
C ALA A 187 -14.24 -8.42 -21.19
N ARG A 188 -13.79 -7.52 -22.07
CA ARG A 188 -13.22 -7.89 -23.37
C ARG A 188 -11.96 -8.74 -23.23
N SER A 189 -11.01 -8.37 -22.38
CA SER A 189 -9.80 -9.19 -22.18
C SER A 189 -10.16 -10.58 -21.64
N ALA A 190 -11.13 -10.68 -20.73
CA ALA A 190 -11.60 -11.96 -20.21
C ALA A 190 -12.29 -12.82 -21.30
N PHE A 191 -13.07 -12.20 -22.20
CA PHE A 191 -13.65 -12.91 -23.33
C PHE A 191 -12.60 -13.36 -24.34
N ASP A 192 -11.62 -12.50 -24.66
CA ASP A 192 -10.52 -12.83 -25.59
C ASP A 192 -9.64 -13.96 -25.02
N GLU A 193 -9.38 -13.98 -23.71
CA GLU A 193 -8.69 -15.08 -23.02
C GLU A 193 -9.50 -16.39 -23.03
N ALA A 194 -10.81 -16.33 -22.78
CA ALA A 194 -11.68 -17.51 -22.85
C ALA A 194 -11.77 -18.09 -24.27
N LEU A 195 -11.71 -17.23 -25.29
CA LEU A 195 -11.72 -17.63 -26.71
C LEU A 195 -10.37 -18.19 -27.19
N THR A 196 -9.27 -17.96 -26.47
CA THR A 196 -7.92 -18.42 -26.83
C THR A 196 -7.49 -19.72 -26.14
N LEU A 197 -8.39 -20.39 -25.42
CA LEU A 197 -8.15 -21.75 -24.92
C LEU A 197 -7.76 -22.69 -26.09
N PRO A 198 -6.75 -23.56 -25.90
CA PRO A 198 -6.14 -24.29 -27.01
C PRO A 198 -7.08 -25.37 -27.55
N ASN A 199 -7.17 -25.41 -28.89
CA ASN A 199 -7.54 -26.54 -29.75
C ASN A 199 -7.88 -27.86 -29.02
N GLY A 200 -9.17 -28.16 -28.96
CA GLY A 200 -9.69 -29.41 -28.43
C GLY A 200 -11.14 -29.64 -28.85
N ILE A 201 -11.33 -29.85 -30.15
CA ILE A 201 -12.40 -30.58 -30.87
C ILE A 201 -12.71 -29.80 -32.15
N THR A 202 -12.12 -30.29 -33.24
CA THR A 202 -12.65 -30.13 -34.59
C THR A 202 -14.08 -30.68 -34.64
N ASN A 203 -15.05 -29.84 -34.31
CA ASN A 203 -16.41 -29.95 -34.82
C ASN A 203 -16.68 -28.68 -35.65
N SER A 204 -15.82 -28.49 -36.66
CA SER A 204 -16.23 -27.82 -37.89
C SER A 204 -17.19 -28.78 -38.58
N ASP A 205 -18.48 -28.65 -38.27
CA ASP A 205 -19.63 -28.93 -39.14
C ASP A 205 -20.87 -28.79 -38.24
N ASN A 206 -21.77 -27.86 -38.57
CA ASN A 206 -23.05 -27.53 -37.91
C ASN A 206 -23.13 -26.29 -36.99
N ILE A 207 -22.39 -25.21 -37.26
CA ILE A 207 -22.71 -23.85 -36.75
C ILE A 207 -23.07 -22.88 -37.89
N GLU A 208 -23.59 -23.38 -39.01
CA GLU A 208 -24.09 -22.51 -40.09
C GLU A 208 -25.56 -22.09 -39.90
N ASN A 209 -26.34 -22.80 -39.07
CA ASN A 209 -27.79 -22.58 -38.97
C ASN A 209 -28.28 -21.82 -37.72
N LEU A 210 -27.37 -21.27 -36.89
CA LEU A 210 -27.72 -20.44 -35.72
C LEU A 210 -27.00 -19.08 -35.70
N ARG A 211 -26.28 -18.71 -36.76
CA ARG A 211 -25.87 -17.32 -36.97
C ARG A 211 -27.07 -16.54 -37.51
N GLY A 212 -27.89 -16.00 -36.61
CA GLY A 212 -28.74 -14.87 -36.97
C GLY A 212 -27.85 -13.84 -37.68
N GLN A 213 -28.19 -13.48 -38.92
CA GLN A 213 -27.49 -12.47 -39.69
C GLN A 213 -27.71 -11.12 -39.01
N ILE A 214 -26.91 -10.81 -38.00
CA ILE A 214 -26.77 -9.44 -37.52
C ILE A 214 -26.20 -8.68 -38.71
N SER A 215 -26.92 -7.67 -39.20
CA SER A 215 -26.43 -6.86 -40.31
C SER A 215 -25.05 -6.31 -39.95
N VAL A 216 -24.09 -6.35 -40.89
CA VAL A 216 -22.73 -5.84 -40.68
C VAL A 216 -22.69 -4.48 -39.95
N PRO A 217 -23.53 -3.48 -40.29
CA PRO A 217 -23.57 -2.22 -39.54
C PRO A 217 -24.11 -2.34 -38.11
N MET A 218 -25.03 -3.28 -37.84
CA MET A 218 -25.53 -3.55 -36.48
C MET A 218 -24.52 -4.36 -35.67
N GLY A 219 -23.76 -5.25 -36.32
CA GLY A 219 -22.62 -5.96 -35.73
C GLY A 219 -21.45 -5.04 -35.42
N GLU A 220 -21.19 -4.04 -36.27
CA GLU A 220 -20.22 -2.97 -36.02
C GLU A 220 -20.73 -1.96 -34.97
N ALA A 221 -22.03 -1.66 -34.91
CA ALA A 221 -22.60 -0.78 -33.88
C ALA A 221 -22.62 -1.46 -32.49
N ILE A 222 -23.02 -2.72 -32.42
CA ILE A 222 -22.94 -3.52 -31.20
C ILE A 222 -21.47 -3.77 -30.84
N GLY A 223 -20.64 -4.09 -31.83
CA GLY A 223 -19.19 -4.27 -31.69
C GLY A 223 -18.49 -3.00 -31.19
N SER A 224 -18.86 -1.81 -31.63
CA SER A 224 -18.29 -0.53 -31.15
C SER A 224 -18.82 -0.10 -29.78
N TYR A 225 -20.03 -0.52 -29.40
CA TYR A 225 -20.54 -0.32 -28.03
C TYR A 225 -19.92 -1.29 -27.02
N VAL A 226 -19.72 -2.54 -27.44
CA VAL A 226 -19.21 -3.65 -26.61
C VAL A 226 -17.67 -3.67 -26.59
N SER A 227 -17.02 -3.29 -27.69
CA SER A 227 -15.57 -3.25 -27.81
C SER A 227 -15.07 -1.82 -27.58
N PRO A 228 -14.36 -1.55 -26.46
CA PRO A 228 -13.88 -0.21 -26.16
C PRO A 228 -12.84 0.23 -27.20
N ASN A 229 -12.79 1.53 -27.47
CA ASN A 229 -11.74 2.12 -28.30
C ASN A 229 -10.36 1.78 -27.72
N PRO A 230 -9.35 1.51 -28.56
CA PRO A 230 -7.99 1.27 -28.06
C PRO A 230 -7.43 2.50 -27.33
N SER A 231 -7.87 3.70 -27.73
CA SER A 231 -7.53 4.98 -27.08
C SER A 231 -8.29 5.18 -25.76
N THR A 232 -7.80 6.08 -24.92
CA THR A 232 -8.41 6.46 -23.64
C THR A 232 -9.77 7.13 -23.87
N CYS A 233 -10.82 6.62 -23.23
CA CYS A 233 -12.17 7.17 -23.31
C CYS A 233 -12.35 8.40 -22.39
N ASP A 234 -13.46 9.13 -22.57
CA ASP A 234 -13.72 10.37 -21.82
C ASP A 234 -13.93 10.14 -20.32
N ASP A 235 -14.55 9.03 -19.93
CA ASP A 235 -14.71 8.64 -18.52
C ASP A 235 -13.35 8.33 -17.87
N GLU A 236 -12.47 7.60 -18.58
CA GLU A 236 -11.09 7.32 -18.14
C GLU A 236 -10.28 8.61 -17.99
N LYS A 237 -10.38 9.54 -18.97
CA LYS A 237 -9.72 10.86 -18.90
C LYS A 237 -10.15 11.64 -17.66
N LYS A 238 -11.45 11.68 -17.38
CA LYS A 238 -12.02 12.39 -16.22
C LYS A 238 -11.65 11.70 -14.90
N LEU A 239 -11.61 10.37 -14.87
CA LEU A 239 -11.12 9.61 -13.72
C LEU A 239 -9.64 9.91 -13.44
N ILE A 240 -8.79 9.93 -14.46
CA ILE A 240 -7.36 10.25 -14.31
C ILE A 240 -7.18 11.68 -13.79
N ARG A 241 -7.99 12.64 -14.26
CA ARG A 241 -7.99 14.02 -13.74
C ARG A 241 -8.40 14.06 -12.27
N LEU A 242 -9.49 13.39 -11.91
CA LEU A 242 -9.95 13.27 -10.53
C LEU A 242 -8.87 12.70 -9.60
N LEU A 243 -8.21 11.62 -10.04
CA LEU A 243 -7.10 10.99 -9.34
C LEU A 243 -5.89 11.94 -9.24
N THR A 244 -5.59 12.68 -10.30
CA THR A 244 -4.54 13.71 -10.28
C THR A 244 -4.87 14.80 -9.25
N THR A 245 -6.12 15.26 -9.16
CA THR A 245 -6.59 16.23 -8.15
C THR A 245 -6.40 15.70 -6.73
N PHE A 246 -6.68 14.41 -6.47
CA PHE A 246 -6.36 13.79 -5.18
C PHE A 246 -4.85 13.75 -4.92
N SER A 247 -4.04 13.42 -5.92
CA SER A 247 -2.57 13.41 -5.78
C SER A 247 -2.00 14.79 -5.46
N GLU A 248 -2.55 15.87 -6.04
CA GLU A 248 -2.19 17.24 -5.69
C GLU A 248 -2.50 17.55 -4.22
N GLY A 249 -3.66 17.06 -3.72
CA GLY A 249 -4.02 17.12 -2.31
C GLY A 249 -3.00 16.42 -1.40
N CYS A 250 -2.52 15.22 -1.77
CA CYS A 250 -1.46 14.52 -1.04
C CYS A 250 -0.15 15.33 -1.00
N VAL A 251 0.26 15.90 -2.13
CA VAL A 251 1.49 16.71 -2.24
C VAL A 251 1.41 17.95 -1.34
N LEU A 252 0.24 18.60 -1.24
CA LEU A 252 0.04 19.75 -0.33
C LEU A 252 0.24 19.40 1.16
N LYS A 253 0.03 18.14 1.54
CA LYS A 253 0.22 17.65 2.92
C LYS A 253 1.56 16.95 3.13
N GLU A 254 2.46 17.04 2.15
CA GLU A 254 3.77 16.38 2.17
C GLU A 254 3.68 14.84 2.25
N ASP A 255 2.54 14.24 1.86
CA ASP A 255 2.37 12.78 1.75
C ASP A 255 2.68 12.29 0.33
N TYR A 256 3.96 12.33 -0.02
CA TYR A 256 4.44 12.07 -1.38
C TYR A 256 4.31 10.59 -1.78
N GLY A 257 4.47 9.65 -0.84
CA GLY A 257 4.35 8.22 -1.12
C GLY A 257 2.93 7.83 -1.54
N SER A 258 1.92 8.37 -0.85
CA SER A 258 0.53 8.15 -1.25
C SER A 258 0.21 8.80 -2.61
N ALA A 259 0.72 10.01 -2.87
CA ALA A 259 0.58 10.66 -4.18
C ALA A 259 1.17 9.81 -5.31
N PHE A 260 2.36 9.23 -5.09
CA PHE A 260 3.00 8.35 -6.04
C PHE A 260 2.19 7.07 -6.30
N SER A 261 1.69 6.42 -5.25
CA SER A 261 0.87 5.20 -5.40
C SER A 261 -0.41 5.45 -6.19
N LEU A 262 -1.07 6.59 -5.95
CA LEU A 262 -2.30 6.97 -6.61
C LEU A 262 -2.07 7.26 -8.10
N LEU A 263 -1.03 8.04 -8.43
CA LEU A 263 -0.64 8.31 -9.83
C LEU A 263 -0.16 7.05 -10.56
N SER A 264 0.50 6.14 -9.85
CA SER A 264 0.91 4.85 -10.42
C SER A 264 -0.31 3.97 -10.71
N SER A 265 -1.31 3.96 -9.82
CA SER A 265 -2.57 3.25 -10.07
C SER A 265 -3.36 3.86 -11.23
N SER A 266 -3.29 5.19 -11.43
CA SER A 266 -4.01 5.85 -12.52
C SER A 266 -3.48 5.49 -13.92
N LEU A 267 -2.23 5.04 -14.03
CA LEU A 267 -1.66 4.55 -15.30
C LEU A 267 -2.42 3.34 -15.87
N SER A 268 -3.12 2.58 -15.03
CA SER A 268 -3.93 1.44 -15.50
C SER A 268 -5.16 1.86 -16.32
N PHE A 269 -5.57 3.13 -16.23
CA PHE A 269 -6.70 3.69 -16.98
C PHE A 269 -6.27 4.51 -18.20
N SER A 270 -4.98 4.74 -18.37
CA SER A 270 -4.45 5.54 -19.48
C SER A 270 -3.95 4.60 -20.59
N HIS A 271 -4.38 4.89 -21.81
CA HIS A 271 -4.09 4.09 -23.01
C HIS A 271 -3.66 4.97 -24.20
N ASP A 272 -3.60 6.29 -24.00
CA ASP A 272 -3.11 7.26 -24.97
C ASP A 272 -1.72 7.70 -24.55
N ASP A 273 -0.75 7.68 -25.48
CA ASP A 273 0.64 8.10 -25.23
C ASP A 273 0.74 9.48 -24.56
N ASP A 274 -0.17 10.40 -24.90
CA ASP A 274 -0.22 11.76 -24.36
C ASP A 274 -0.56 11.79 -22.86
N ILE A 275 -1.57 11.01 -22.49
CA ILE A 275 -2.07 10.94 -21.13
C ILE A 275 -1.07 10.15 -20.30
N ASP A 276 -0.58 9.03 -20.83
CA ASP A 276 0.48 8.23 -20.25
C ASP A 276 1.70 9.10 -19.93
N ALA A 277 2.16 9.92 -20.89
CA ALA A 277 3.32 10.80 -20.68
C ALA A 277 3.08 11.83 -19.57
N VAL A 278 1.87 12.40 -19.48
CA VAL A 278 1.50 13.33 -18.40
C VAL A 278 1.48 12.61 -17.04
N VAL A 279 0.83 11.45 -16.94
CA VAL A 279 0.73 10.68 -15.69
C VAL A 279 2.11 10.20 -15.25
N HIS A 280 2.94 9.69 -16.16
CA HIS A 280 4.34 9.34 -15.90
C HIS A 280 5.15 10.55 -15.40
N SER A 281 4.96 11.73 -15.98
CA SER A 281 5.64 12.95 -15.51
C SER A 281 5.20 13.34 -14.09
N ASN A 282 3.92 13.21 -13.76
CA ASN A 282 3.40 13.51 -12.43
C ASN A 282 3.86 12.47 -11.40
N ALA A 283 3.83 11.18 -11.74
CA ALA A 283 4.32 10.10 -10.90
C ALA A 283 5.82 10.26 -10.61
N SER A 284 6.62 10.66 -11.61
CA SER A 284 8.05 10.95 -11.44
C SER A 284 8.28 12.12 -10.48
N VAL A 285 7.49 13.19 -10.55
CA VAL A 285 7.55 14.29 -9.56
C VAL A 285 7.27 13.77 -8.14
N ALA A 286 6.19 13.02 -7.94
CA ALA A 286 5.84 12.47 -6.64
C ALA A 286 6.96 11.55 -6.10
N ALA A 287 7.52 10.69 -6.94
CA ALA A 287 8.62 9.80 -6.60
C ALA A 287 9.92 10.57 -6.24
N ILE A 288 10.24 11.69 -6.91
CA ILE A 288 11.39 12.54 -6.55
C ILE A 288 11.18 13.15 -5.16
N LEU A 289 9.98 13.68 -4.89
CA LEU A 289 9.65 14.31 -3.61
C LEU A 289 9.67 13.31 -2.45
N ASP A 290 9.24 12.08 -2.69
CA ASP A 290 9.30 10.99 -1.71
C ASP A 290 10.70 10.36 -1.57
N GLY A 291 11.57 10.58 -2.55
CA GLY A 291 12.95 10.08 -2.59
C GLY A 291 13.10 8.67 -3.18
N HIS A 292 12.14 8.21 -3.98
CA HIS A 292 12.22 7.00 -4.81
C HIS A 292 12.89 7.29 -6.16
N TYR A 293 14.19 7.62 -6.14
CA TYR A 293 14.88 8.13 -7.33
C TYR A 293 14.95 7.15 -8.51
N LYS A 294 14.97 5.83 -8.26
CA LYS A 294 14.96 4.82 -9.33
C LYS A 294 13.61 4.75 -10.05
N GLU A 295 12.51 4.82 -9.30
CA GLU A 295 11.16 4.86 -9.87
C GLU A 295 10.95 6.18 -10.60
N ALA A 296 11.38 7.29 -10.02
CA ALA A 296 11.37 8.59 -10.68
C ALA A 296 12.13 8.59 -12.02
N GLU A 297 13.31 7.95 -12.05
CA GLU A 297 14.11 7.78 -13.27
C GLU A 297 13.33 6.98 -14.33
N PHE A 298 12.71 5.87 -13.93
CA PHE A 298 11.89 5.05 -14.82
C PHE A 298 10.73 5.85 -15.41
N HIS A 299 9.91 6.49 -14.57
CA HIS A 299 8.74 7.25 -15.04
C HIS A 299 9.14 8.48 -15.86
N GLY A 300 10.22 9.19 -15.49
CA GLY A 300 10.74 10.33 -16.26
C GLY A 300 11.23 9.90 -17.65
N ARG A 301 11.91 8.76 -17.73
CA ARG A 301 12.34 8.17 -19.00
C ARG A 301 11.14 7.74 -19.86
N GLN A 302 10.12 7.11 -19.27
CA GLN A 302 8.92 6.72 -20.03
C GLN A 302 8.20 7.93 -20.62
N ALA A 303 8.01 9.00 -19.84
CA ALA A 303 7.43 10.25 -20.35
C ALA A 303 8.23 10.85 -21.53
N ALA A 304 9.57 10.72 -21.50
CA ALA A 304 10.43 11.17 -22.61
C ALA A 304 10.35 10.26 -23.85
N LEU A 305 10.17 8.94 -23.66
CA LEU A 305 10.07 7.97 -24.77
C LEU A 305 8.72 8.05 -25.49
N LEU A 306 7.65 8.37 -24.77
CA LEU A 306 6.29 8.52 -25.33
C LEU A 306 6.16 9.78 -26.19
N GLU A 307 7.03 10.78 -26.00
CA GLU A 307 7.08 11.98 -26.83
C GLU A 307 8.52 12.23 -27.34
N PRO A 308 8.97 11.48 -28.37
CA PRO A 308 10.35 11.56 -28.86
C PRO A 308 10.64 12.84 -29.66
N GLN A 309 9.61 13.55 -30.12
CA GLN A 309 9.73 14.80 -30.86
C GLN A 309 8.73 15.85 -30.36
N PRO A 310 9.09 17.16 -30.41
CA PRO A 310 8.25 18.23 -29.91
C PRO A 310 6.98 18.38 -30.73
N VAL A 311 5.83 18.17 -30.09
CA VAL A 311 4.52 18.54 -30.66
C VAL A 311 4.08 19.86 -30.01
N PRO A 312 3.66 20.89 -30.76
CA PRO A 312 3.35 22.22 -30.19
C PRO A 312 2.28 22.22 -29.08
N SER A 313 1.35 21.26 -29.12
CA SER A 313 0.31 21.06 -28.12
C SER A 313 0.77 20.31 -26.87
N ARG A 314 1.96 19.69 -26.89
CA ARG A 314 2.46 18.80 -25.86
C ARG A 314 3.74 19.37 -25.24
N LYS A 315 3.87 19.20 -23.93
CA LYS A 315 5.03 19.67 -23.14
C LYS A 315 5.61 18.56 -22.25
N SER A 316 5.05 17.35 -22.36
CA SER A 316 5.32 16.20 -21.50
C SER A 316 6.71 15.61 -21.72
N GLY A 317 7.17 15.49 -22.98
CA GLY A 317 8.46 14.91 -23.32
C GLY A 317 9.63 15.71 -22.75
N GLY A 318 9.64 17.03 -22.96
CA GLY A 318 10.64 17.91 -22.37
C GLY A 318 10.64 17.88 -20.83
N ARG A 319 9.44 17.82 -20.20
CA ARG A 319 9.31 17.62 -18.75
C ARG A 319 9.86 16.26 -18.31
N GLY A 320 9.65 15.19 -19.09
CA GLY A 320 10.20 13.86 -18.86
C GLY A 320 11.73 13.86 -18.79
N TYR A 321 12.40 14.51 -19.76
CA TYR A 321 13.86 14.68 -19.75
C TYR A 321 14.37 15.45 -18.52
N VAL A 322 13.68 16.52 -18.11
CA VAL A 322 14.02 17.27 -16.88
C VAL A 322 13.94 16.34 -15.67
N LEU A 323 12.84 15.60 -15.53
CA LEU A 323 12.60 14.73 -14.37
C LEU A 323 13.54 13.52 -14.33
N TRP A 324 13.86 12.97 -15.50
CA TRP A 324 14.86 11.91 -15.61
C TRP A 324 16.25 12.39 -15.17
N ALA A 325 16.67 13.58 -15.64
CA ALA A 325 17.94 14.17 -15.25
C ALA A 325 17.97 14.56 -13.76
N THR A 326 16.90 15.12 -13.21
CA THR A 326 16.84 15.45 -11.77
C THR A 326 16.95 14.20 -10.91
N ALA A 327 16.20 13.13 -11.23
CA ALA A 327 16.32 11.85 -10.52
C ALA A 327 17.75 11.30 -10.58
N THR A 328 18.39 11.36 -11.74
CA THR A 328 19.78 10.92 -11.94
C THR A 328 20.77 11.78 -11.14
N ALA A 329 20.55 13.10 -11.06
CA ALA A 329 21.37 14.01 -10.25
C ALA A 329 21.20 13.76 -8.74
N TYR A 330 20.01 13.39 -8.29
CA TYR A 330 19.76 12.98 -6.90
C TYR A 330 20.42 11.63 -6.56
N GLN A 331 20.66 10.77 -7.56
CA GLN A 331 21.50 9.57 -7.43
C GLN A 331 23.01 9.88 -7.48
N GLU A 332 23.39 11.15 -7.60
CA GLU A 332 24.79 11.65 -7.64
C GLU A 332 25.56 11.22 -8.90
N ASP A 333 24.85 10.93 -10.00
CA ASP A 333 25.44 10.70 -11.32
C ASP A 333 25.28 11.94 -12.20
N PHE A 334 26.06 12.98 -11.89
CA PHE A 334 25.98 14.29 -12.54
C PHE A 334 26.40 14.26 -14.02
N ASP A 335 27.34 13.39 -14.39
CA ASP A 335 27.78 13.22 -15.78
C ASP A 335 26.64 12.66 -16.62
N ARG A 336 25.95 11.62 -16.12
CA ARG A 336 24.79 11.05 -16.79
C ARG A 336 23.63 12.04 -16.84
N ALA A 337 23.37 12.76 -15.75
CA ALA A 337 22.34 13.80 -15.73
C ALA A 337 22.59 14.89 -16.78
N SER A 338 23.84 15.32 -16.94
CA SER A 338 24.23 16.33 -17.93
C SER A 338 24.00 15.84 -19.37
N ARG A 339 24.40 14.60 -19.68
CA ARG A 339 24.13 13.98 -21.00
C ARG A 339 22.64 13.84 -21.30
N ILE A 340 21.81 13.55 -20.29
CA ILE A 340 20.35 13.47 -20.45
C ILE A 340 19.77 14.84 -20.81
N ILE A 341 20.23 15.91 -20.13
CA ILE A 341 19.78 17.28 -20.42
C ILE A 341 20.24 17.74 -21.81
N GLU A 342 21.47 17.43 -22.21
CA GLU A 342 21.96 17.74 -23.57
C GLU A 342 21.07 17.09 -24.64
N LYS A 343 20.79 15.79 -24.51
CA LYS A 343 19.84 15.09 -25.40
C LYS A 343 18.44 15.69 -25.37
N GLY A 344 17.97 16.08 -24.18
CA GLY A 344 16.68 16.75 -24.03
C GLY A 344 16.64 18.09 -24.75
N LEU A 345 17.72 18.88 -24.71
CA LEU A 345 17.83 20.17 -25.40
C LEU A 345 18.00 20.02 -26.92
N GLU A 346 18.63 18.95 -27.39
CA GLU A 346 18.66 18.58 -28.82
C GLU A 346 17.24 18.32 -29.34
N ALA A 347 16.43 17.59 -28.57
CA ALA A 347 15.04 17.27 -28.93
C ALA A 347 14.08 18.46 -28.69
N PHE A 348 14.26 19.23 -27.61
CA PHE A 348 13.36 20.30 -27.16
C PHE A 348 14.12 21.62 -26.88
N PRO A 349 14.65 22.30 -27.91
CA PRO A 349 15.57 23.43 -27.74
C PRO A 349 14.92 24.68 -27.12
N GLN A 350 13.60 24.80 -27.18
CA GLN A 350 12.83 25.93 -26.63
C GLN A 350 12.33 25.70 -25.20
N ASN A 351 12.56 24.53 -24.60
CA ASN A 351 12.09 24.24 -23.25
C ASN A 351 12.93 24.98 -22.19
N ASN A 352 12.29 25.86 -21.43
CA ASN A 352 12.94 26.67 -20.40
C ASN A 352 13.37 25.85 -19.17
N ASP A 353 12.65 24.78 -18.84
CA ASP A 353 12.96 23.95 -17.67
C ASP A 353 14.25 23.16 -17.92
N LEU A 354 14.47 22.67 -19.15
CA LEU A 354 15.73 22.01 -19.54
C LEU A 354 16.93 22.97 -19.49
N LYS A 355 16.77 24.22 -19.94
CA LYS A 355 17.81 25.25 -19.85
C LYS A 355 18.16 25.58 -18.40
N SER A 356 17.14 25.78 -17.56
CA SER A 356 17.33 26.03 -16.13
C SER A 356 18.02 24.86 -15.43
N MET A 357 17.67 23.62 -15.78
CA MET A 357 18.30 22.43 -15.21
C MET A 357 19.76 22.29 -15.65
N ARG A 358 20.08 22.62 -16.91
CA ARG A 358 21.48 22.68 -17.38
C ARG A 358 22.30 23.65 -16.55
N GLU A 359 21.80 24.85 -16.31
CA GLU A 359 22.48 25.87 -15.48
C GLU A 359 22.73 25.36 -14.06
N LYS A 360 21.72 24.74 -13.43
CA LYS A 360 21.86 24.13 -12.09
C LYS A 360 22.89 23.01 -12.05
N LEU A 361 22.96 22.16 -13.08
CA LEU A 361 23.96 21.09 -13.17
C LEU A 361 25.37 21.67 -13.37
N THR A 362 25.53 22.67 -14.23
CA THR A 362 26.84 23.31 -14.45
C THR A 362 27.37 23.98 -13.18
N GLY A 363 26.49 24.55 -12.34
CA GLY A 363 26.87 25.11 -11.04
C GLY A 363 27.21 24.08 -9.95
N THR A 364 26.77 22.83 -10.11
CA THR A 364 26.98 21.74 -9.11
C THR A 364 28.08 20.74 -9.51
N ALA A 365 28.36 20.61 -10.81
CA ALA A 365 29.44 19.79 -11.35
C ALA A 365 30.85 20.05 -10.77
N PRO A 366 31.32 21.31 -10.54
CA PRO A 366 32.67 21.53 -9.99
C PRO A 366 32.84 21.06 -8.55
N ILE A 367 31.73 20.92 -7.79
CA ILE A 367 31.73 20.48 -6.38
C ILE A 367 31.80 18.94 -6.27
N ALA A 368 31.35 18.22 -7.30
CA ALA A 368 31.23 16.76 -7.31
C ALA A 368 32.45 16.00 -7.87
N SER A 369 33.48 16.71 -8.35
CA SER A 369 34.68 16.10 -8.97
C SER A 369 35.56 15.29 -8.01
N SER A 370 35.29 15.34 -6.70
CA SER A 370 35.84 14.39 -5.72
C SER A 370 35.00 13.12 -5.69
N ALA A 371 35.25 12.22 -6.64
CA ALA A 371 34.58 10.93 -6.77
C ALA A 371 34.75 10.08 -5.49
N SER A 372 33.86 10.28 -4.52
CA SER A 372 33.79 9.48 -3.31
C SER A 372 32.97 8.21 -3.58
N PRO A 373 33.32 7.06 -2.99
CA PRO A 373 32.57 5.81 -3.13
C PRO A 373 31.20 5.85 -2.41
N LEU A 374 30.71 7.02 -1.99
CA LEU A 374 29.53 7.21 -1.17
C LEU A 374 28.25 7.51 -1.98
N ARG A 375 28.25 7.23 -3.29
CA ARG A 375 27.12 7.48 -4.20
C ARG A 375 25.80 7.05 -3.55
N SER A 376 24.83 7.97 -3.52
CA SER A 376 23.45 7.76 -3.02
C SER A 376 23.25 7.63 -1.50
N ARG A 377 24.27 7.89 -0.67
CA ARG A 377 24.12 7.85 0.81
C ARG A 377 23.52 9.11 1.41
N MET A 378 23.52 10.24 0.70
CA MET A 378 23.00 11.49 1.25
C MET A 378 21.47 11.52 1.21
N VAL A 379 20.85 11.62 2.39
CA VAL A 379 19.41 11.83 2.52
C VAL A 379 19.10 13.29 2.22
N ARG A 380 18.33 13.54 1.15
CA ARG A 380 18.03 14.90 0.66
C ARG A 380 16.56 15.28 0.72
N SER A 381 15.65 14.30 0.73
CA SER A 381 14.21 14.55 0.73
C SER A 381 13.62 14.43 2.13
N LYS A 382 12.57 15.21 2.40
CA LYS A 382 11.77 15.08 3.63
C LYS A 382 11.07 13.71 3.70
N GLY A 383 10.63 13.17 2.56
CA GLY A 383 10.02 11.83 2.47
C GLY A 383 10.94 10.74 3.01
N GLN A 384 12.22 10.76 2.61
CA GLN A 384 13.24 9.83 3.14
C GLN A 384 13.47 10.02 4.64
N GLN A 385 13.48 11.27 5.15
CA GLN A 385 13.62 11.53 6.58
C GLN A 385 12.43 11.01 7.39
N ALA A 386 11.21 11.25 6.91
CA ALA A 386 9.99 10.76 7.54
C ALA A 386 9.95 9.21 7.56
N ARG A 387 10.34 8.57 6.45
CA ARG A 387 10.46 7.11 6.38
C ARG A 387 11.53 6.57 7.31
N GLY A 388 12.68 7.22 7.39
CA GLY A 388 13.74 6.88 8.34
C GLY A 388 13.28 7.00 9.79
N LEU A 389 12.41 7.96 10.11
CA LEU A 389 11.82 8.09 11.44
C LEU A 389 10.78 6.98 11.74
N LEU A 390 9.97 6.60 10.75
CA LEU A 390 8.89 5.61 10.92
C LEU A 390 9.37 4.15 10.87
N GLN A 391 10.34 3.86 10.00
CA GLN A 391 10.81 2.50 9.67
C GLN A 391 12.28 2.28 10.01
N GLY A 392 12.98 3.30 10.51
CA GLY A 392 14.39 3.18 10.88
C GLY A 392 14.59 2.28 12.09
N SER A 393 15.77 1.67 12.15
CA SER A 393 16.15 0.83 13.28
C SER A 393 16.33 1.67 14.55
N GLY A 394 15.55 1.36 15.58
CA GLY A 394 15.68 1.98 16.90
C GLY A 394 16.97 1.55 17.61
N ARG A 395 17.40 2.34 18.60
CA ARG A 395 18.60 2.02 19.39
C ARG A 395 18.48 0.69 20.15
N SER A 396 17.27 0.31 20.57
CA SER A 396 17.03 -0.84 21.45
C SER A 396 15.95 -1.81 20.96
N PHE A 397 15.25 -1.47 19.89
CA PHE A 397 14.14 -2.26 19.33
C PHE A 397 14.09 -2.04 17.82
N ASP A 398 13.43 -2.96 17.11
CA ASP A 398 13.34 -2.94 15.63
C ASP A 398 14.72 -2.82 14.94
N ASN A 399 15.73 -3.43 15.54
CA ASN A 399 17.08 -3.52 15.00
C ASN A 399 17.53 -4.98 14.89
N GLU A 400 18.70 -5.18 14.29
CA GLU A 400 19.26 -6.51 14.04
C GLU A 400 19.57 -7.33 15.32
N PHE A 401 19.62 -6.68 16.49
CA PHE A 401 19.93 -7.31 17.77
C PHE A 401 18.70 -7.68 18.61
N ASP A 402 17.52 -7.13 18.31
CA ASP A 402 16.26 -7.42 19.00
C ASP A 402 15.56 -8.64 18.39
N TRP A 403 14.85 -8.44 17.28
CA TRP A 403 14.18 -9.49 16.51
C TRP A 403 14.59 -9.45 15.05
N VAL A 404 14.85 -10.63 14.49
CA VAL A 404 15.15 -10.81 13.08
C VAL A 404 13.96 -11.44 12.39
N VAL A 405 13.53 -10.83 11.29
CA VAL A 405 12.49 -11.38 10.41
C VAL A 405 13.13 -12.41 9.50
N PHE A 406 12.74 -13.67 9.62
CA PHE A 406 13.11 -14.71 8.67
C PHE A 406 11.85 -15.25 7.98
N LYS A 407 11.78 -15.01 6.66
CA LYS A 407 10.56 -15.17 5.87
C LYS A 407 9.44 -14.32 6.48
N ASN A 408 8.49 -14.95 7.16
CA ASN A 408 7.34 -14.28 7.81
C ASN A 408 7.28 -14.55 9.33
N LYS A 409 8.40 -14.94 9.96
CA LYS A 409 8.47 -15.27 11.39
C LYS A 409 9.53 -14.42 12.09
N LEU A 410 9.25 -14.08 13.35
CA LEU A 410 10.19 -13.37 14.21
C LEU A 410 11.07 -14.36 14.97
N TYR A 411 12.38 -14.19 14.86
CA TYR A 411 13.40 -14.95 15.57
C TYR A 411 14.21 -14.03 16.48
N PRO A 412 14.69 -14.51 17.64
CA PRO A 412 15.65 -13.75 18.42
C PRO A 412 16.96 -13.62 17.63
N SER A 413 17.71 -12.54 17.83
CA SER A 413 18.99 -12.27 17.14
C SER A 413 19.99 -13.42 17.17
N LYS A 414 20.06 -14.17 18.28
CA LYS A 414 20.88 -15.39 18.40
C LYS A 414 20.55 -16.49 17.37
N MET A 415 19.36 -16.49 16.78
CA MET A 415 18.92 -17.46 15.77
C MET A 415 18.87 -16.84 14.37
N ASN A 416 19.57 -15.73 14.14
CA ASN A 416 19.64 -15.10 12.83
C ASN A 416 20.36 -16.00 11.81
N PRO A 417 19.69 -16.50 10.76
CA PRO A 417 20.34 -17.34 9.76
C PRO A 417 21.29 -16.57 8.83
N SER A 418 21.23 -15.24 8.80
CA SER A 418 22.13 -14.41 7.99
C SER A 418 23.45 -14.07 8.69
N SER A 419 23.61 -14.43 9.96
CA SER A 419 24.79 -14.07 10.77
C SER A 419 25.23 -15.19 11.70
N ASN A 420 26.55 -15.41 11.76
CA ASN A 420 27.21 -16.33 12.70
C ASN A 420 28.08 -15.57 13.72
N GLU A 421 27.69 -14.35 14.09
CA GLU A 421 28.37 -13.52 15.09
C GLU A 421 28.42 -14.17 16.48
N MET A 422 29.31 -13.66 17.35
CA MET A 422 29.44 -14.12 18.73
C MET A 422 28.10 -13.94 19.48
N GLY A 423 27.51 -15.05 19.92
CA GLY A 423 26.17 -15.09 20.50
C GLY A 423 25.14 -15.80 19.63
N SER A 424 25.45 -16.01 18.34
CA SER A 424 24.65 -16.85 17.44
C SER A 424 24.73 -18.32 17.84
N VAL A 425 23.59 -19.02 17.76
CA VAL A 425 23.49 -20.46 18.00
C VAL A 425 24.26 -21.24 16.93
N PHE A 426 24.42 -20.66 15.73
CA PHE A 426 25.09 -21.32 14.60
C PHE A 426 26.59 -21.55 14.85
N ARG A 427 27.21 -20.78 15.77
CA ARG A 427 28.60 -21.03 16.17
C ARG A 427 28.77 -22.25 17.08
N ARG A 428 27.69 -22.84 17.60
CA ARG A 428 27.73 -23.97 18.56
C ARG A 428 27.34 -25.31 17.95
N VAL A 429 27.22 -25.32 16.62
CA VAL A 429 26.55 -26.38 15.86
C VAL A 429 27.37 -27.67 15.83
N GLY A 430 28.68 -27.60 15.70
CA GLY A 430 29.48 -28.81 15.64
C GLY A 430 29.66 -29.33 14.20
N ASP A 431 30.55 -30.32 14.04
CA ASP A 431 30.66 -31.12 12.81
C ASP A 431 29.50 -32.11 12.63
N PHE A 432 28.62 -32.24 13.63
CA PHE A 432 27.52 -33.21 13.67
C PHE A 432 27.93 -34.66 13.34
N GLY A 433 29.17 -35.05 13.64
CA GLY A 433 29.69 -36.39 13.33
C GLY A 433 30.07 -36.60 11.85
N GLY A 434 30.08 -35.54 11.05
CA GLY A 434 30.65 -35.51 9.70
C GLY A 434 32.18 -35.29 9.70
N PRO A 435 32.79 -35.04 8.53
CA PRO A 435 34.20 -34.70 8.44
C PRO A 435 34.47 -33.34 9.10
N ILE A 436 35.70 -33.20 9.61
CA ILE A 436 36.25 -31.98 10.20
C ILE A 436 35.99 -30.78 9.28
N SER A 437 35.03 -29.92 9.65
CA SER A 437 34.56 -28.82 8.80
C SER A 437 35.43 -27.56 8.91
N THR A 438 36.20 -27.42 10.00
CA THR A 438 37.09 -26.27 10.23
C THR A 438 38.45 -26.69 10.77
N SER A 439 39.50 -25.90 10.52
CA SER A 439 40.83 -26.18 11.07
C SER A 439 41.01 -25.68 12.51
N ARG A 440 39.95 -25.16 13.15
CA ARG A 440 40.03 -24.53 14.47
C ARG A 440 39.91 -25.59 15.57
N SER A 441 40.80 -25.51 16.55
CA SER A 441 40.90 -26.50 17.64
C SER A 441 40.30 -26.04 18.97
N VAL A 442 39.99 -24.75 19.14
CA VAL A 442 39.54 -24.16 20.42
C VAL A 442 38.04 -23.88 20.46
N GLU A 443 37.48 -23.40 19.35
CA GLU A 443 36.04 -23.23 19.14
C GLU A 443 35.63 -24.08 17.93
N PRO A 444 34.38 -24.58 17.92
CA PRO A 444 33.99 -25.83 17.31
C PRO A 444 34.44 -26.03 15.86
N LEU A 445 34.96 -27.25 15.67
CA LEU A 445 34.27 -28.30 14.93
C LEU A 445 32.86 -28.52 15.43
#